data_AF-A0A1C5UJR1-F1
#
_entry.id   AF-A0A1C5UJR1-F1
#
_cell.length_a   1.000
_cell.length_b   1.000
_cell.length_c   1.000
_cell.angle_alpha   90.00
_cell.angle_beta   90.00
_cell.angle_gamma   90.00
#
_symmetry.space_group_name_H-M   'P 1'
#
loop_
_entity.id
_entity.type
_entity.pdbx_description
1 polymer ?
#
loop_
_entity_poly.entity_id
_entity_poly.type
_entity_poly.pdbx_seq_one_letter_code
_entity_poly.pdbx_strand_id
1 'polypeptide(L)' 'MTKSEAWDYAIGMLKVDGLTPTKDFQEYIEKEKRDEITVDDIKKFLDKKYKMSETTT' A
#
# COMPACT_ATOMS: atom_id res chain seq x y z
N MET A 1 -15.02 4.70 10.46
CA MET A 1 -14.11 4.84 9.32
C MET A 1 -14.23 3.61 8.47
N THR A 2 -14.57 3.78 7.20
CA THR A 2 -14.52 2.73 6.18
C THR A 2 -13.07 2.47 5.79
N LYS A 3 -12.77 1.26 5.29
CA LYS A 3 -11.45 0.92 4.74
C LYS A 3 -11.00 1.92 3.68
N SER A 4 -11.94 2.41 2.87
CA SER A 4 -11.66 3.42 1.84
C SER A 4 -11.17 4.74 2.41
N GLU A 5 -11.81 5.25 3.47
CA GLU A 5 -11.41 6.49 4.15
C GLU A 5 -10.03 6.36 4.82
N ALA A 6 -9.73 5.22 5.44
CA ALA A 6 -8.42 4.98 6.04
C ALA A 6 -7.29 5.00 4.99
N TRP A 7 -7.53 4.37 3.83
CA TRP A 7 -6.58 4.38 2.71
C TRP A 7 -6.44 5.76 2.06
N ASP A 8 -7.54 6.49 1.88
CA ASP A 8 -7.50 7.84 1.31
C ASP A 8 -6.67 8.79 2.19
N TYR A 9 -6.84 8.70 3.51
CA TYR A 9 -6.03 9.45 4.46
C TYR A 9 -4.54 9.07 4.41
N ALA A 10 -4.22 7.78 4.40
CA ALA A 10 -2.83 7.31 4.34
C ALA A 10 -2.14 7.71 3.02
N ILE A 11 -2.81 7.60 1.88
CA ILE A 11 -2.31 8.08 0.58
C ILE A 11 -2.18 9.61 0.60
N GLY A 12 -3.13 10.30 1.20
CA GLY A 12 -3.10 11.75 1.37
C GLY A 12 -1.84 12.21 2.11
N MET A 13 -1.47 11.55 3.21
CA MET A 13 -0.23 11.82 3.93
C MET A 13 1.01 11.56 3.06
N LEU A 14 1.08 10.38 2.40
CA LEU A 14 2.19 10.06 1.50
C LEU A 14 2.37 11.11 0.40
N LYS A 15 1.28 11.61 -0.17
CA LYS A 15 1.30 12.64 -1.21
C LYS A 15 1.78 13.99 -0.69
N VAL A 16 1.46 14.34 0.56
CA VAL A 16 2.00 15.54 1.23
C VAL A 16 3.52 15.43 1.37
N ASP A 17 4.04 14.24 1.65
CA ASP A 17 5.49 13.93 1.66
C ASP A 17 6.10 13.79 0.25
N GLY A 18 5.33 13.99 -0.82
CA GLY A 18 5.79 13.83 -2.21
C GLY A 18 5.97 12.37 -2.65
N LEU A 19 5.56 11.41 -1.83
CA LEU A 19 5.61 9.99 -2.12
C LEU A 19 4.30 9.56 -2.78
N THR A 20 4.39 9.00 -3.97
CA THR A 20 3.22 8.51 -4.70
C THR A 20 3.20 6.98 -4.64
N PRO A 21 2.09 6.36 -4.21
CA PRO A 21 1.86 4.92 -4.37
C PRO A 21 2.19 4.46 -5.79
N THR A 22 2.87 3.33 -5.92
CA THR A 22 3.03 2.67 -7.22
C THR A 22 1.69 2.13 -7.71
N LYS A 23 1.52 1.97 -9.03
CA LYS A 23 0.28 1.45 -9.63
C LYS A 23 -0.12 0.09 -9.05
N ASP A 24 0.85 -0.82 -8.88
CA ASP A 24 0.63 -2.11 -8.21
C ASP A 24 -0.01 -1.91 -6.83
N PHE A 25 0.56 -1.01 -6.02
CA PHE A 25 0.08 -0.77 -4.65
C PHE A 25 -1.33 -0.21 -4.64
N GLN A 26 -1.69 0.66 -5.60
CA GLN A 26 -3.05 1.15 -5.75
C GLN A 26 -4.05 0.03 -6.07
N GLU A 27 -3.70 -0.92 -6.95
CA GLU A 27 -4.55 -2.07 -7.25
C GLU A 27 -4.75 -2.98 -6.04
N TYR A 28 -3.73 -3.17 -5.20
CA TYR A 28 -3.86 -3.91 -3.95
C TYR A 28 -4.80 -3.21 -2.96
N ILE A 29 -4.69 -1.89 -2.83
CA ILE A 29 -5.59 -1.09 -1.99
C ILE A 29 -7.04 -1.23 -2.46
N GLU A 30 -7.30 -1.19 -3.77
CA GLU A 30 -8.64 -1.41 -4.33
C GLU A 30 -9.18 -2.81 -4.02
N LYS A 31 -8.34 -3.85 -4.10
CA LYS A 31 -8.73 -5.23 -3.74
C LYS A 31 -9.06 -5.36 -2.27
N GLU A 32 -8.37 -4.67 -1.37
CA GLU A 32 -8.68 -4.69 0.06
C GLU A 32 -9.97 -3.93 0.39
N LYS A 33 -10.21 -2.80 -0.30
CA LYS A 33 -11.49 -2.10 -0.24
C LYS A 33 -12.67 -2.98 -0.70
N ARG A 34 -12.40 -3.95 -1.58
CA ARG A 34 -13.37 -4.96 -2.07
C ARG A 34 -13.42 -6.24 -1.21
N ASP A 35 -12.67 -6.30 -0.10
CA ASP A 35 -12.53 -7.51 0.74
C ASP A 35 -11.95 -8.74 0.00
N GLU A 36 -11.29 -8.54 -1.15
CA GLU A 36 -10.65 -9.62 -1.92
C GLU A 36 -9.30 -10.04 -1.30
N ILE A 37 -8.64 -9.11 -0.61
CA ILE A 37 -7.39 -9.34 0.11
C ILE A 37 -7.41 -8.64 1.47
N THR A 38 -6.47 -9.01 2.34
CA THR A 38 -6.31 -8.37 3.64
C THR A 38 -5.15 -7.37 3.64
N VAL A 39 -5.15 -6.45 4.62
CA VAL A 39 -4.02 -5.54 4.84
C VAL A 39 -2.71 -6.29 5.15
N ASP A 40 -2.80 -7.52 5.68
CA ASP A 40 -1.65 -8.38 5.94
C ASP A 40 -1.04 -8.91 4.63
N ASP A 41 -1.87 -9.28 3.65
CA ASP A 41 -1.41 -9.64 2.30
C ASP A 41 -0.69 -8.47 1.62
N ILE A 42 -1.25 -7.26 1.75
CA ILE A 42 -0.61 -6.04 1.28
C ILE A 42 0.74 -5.84 1.96
N LYS A 43 0.80 -5.99 3.28
CA LYS A 43 2.04 -5.84 4.06
C LYS A 43 3.10 -6.87 3.66
N LYS A 44 2.72 -8.13 3.43
CA LYS A 44 3.63 -9.18 2.93
C LYS A 44 4.15 -8.88 1.53
N PHE A 45 3.29 -8.38 0.64
CA PHE A 45 3.69 -7.96 -0.70
C PHE A 45 4.71 -6.81 -0.65
N LEU A 46 4.43 -5.78 0.16
CA LEU A 46 5.35 -4.66 0.37
C LEU A 46 6.66 -5.12 1.00
N ASP A 47 6.62 -5.93 2.07
CA ASP A 47 7.81 -6.46 2.74
C ASP A 47 8.69 -7.23 1.76
N LYS A 48 8.11 -8.11 0.92
CA LYS A 48 8.85 -8.85 -0.12
C LYS A 48 9.47 -7.92 -1.16
N LYS A 49 8.74 -6.91 -1.64
CA LYS A 49 9.18 -5.98 -2.69
C LYS A 49 10.28 -5.04 -2.20
N TYR A 50 10.17 -4.53 -0.98
CA TYR A 50 11.08 -3.52 -0.43
C TYR A 50 12.22 -4.11 0.42
N LYS A 51 12.09 -5.28 1.06
CA LYS A 51 13.26 -5.97 1.65
C LYS A 51 14.28 -6.37 0.61
N MET A 52 13.84 -6.73 -0.60
CA MET A 52 14.76 -7.04 -1.70
C MET A 52 15.56 -5.80 -2.14
N SER A 53 15.06 -4.57 -1.90
CA SER A 53 15.82 -3.35 -2.21
C SER A 53 16.87 -2.95 -1.16
N GLU A 54 16.85 -3.55 0.05
CA GLU A 54 17.83 -3.25 1.11
C GLU A 54 19.08 -4.17 1.09
N THR A 55 19.16 -5.15 0.18
CA THR A 55 20.29 -6.12 0.15
C THR A 55 21.24 -5.95 -1.05
N THR A 56 21.21 -4.82 -1.76
CA THR A 56 22.22 -4.53 -2.79
C THR A 56 23.20 -3.47 -2.26
N THR A 57 24.16 -3.94 -1.44
CA THR A 57 25.40 -3.22 -1.11
C THR A 57 26.46 -3.56 -2.14
#